data_AF-A0A0C2CG47-F1
#
_entry.id   AF-A0A0C2CG47-F1
#
_cell.length_a   1.000
_cell.length_b   1.000
_cell.length_c   1.000
_cell.angle_alpha   90.00
_cell.angle_beta   90.00
_cell.angle_gamma   90.00
#
_symmetry.space_group_name_H-M   'P 1'
#
loop_
_entity.id
_entity.type
_entity.pdbx_description
1 polymer ?
#
loop_
_entity_poly.entity_id
_entity_poly.type
_entity_poly.pdbx_seq_one_letter_code
_entity_poly.pdbx_strand_id
1 'polypeptide(L)'
;LLFQGTASKHGQCKTCGRLLADCVGHFGYIDLDFPVFHVGFFKLTIQVLQCICKSCSGLLLRDEQRAHFMRLISNPNLDYLRRKAIHKHIVAACKKTNPCPRCGHRNGLVKKAMGTVLKIAYAHAVTEES
;
A
#
# COMPACT_ATOMS: atom_id res chain seq x y z
N LEU A 1 16.92 15.03 -22.68
CA LEU A 1 17.81 15.07 -21.49
C LEU A 1 18.08 16.48 -20.98
N LEU A 2 18.34 17.48 -21.84
CA LEU A 2 18.73 18.83 -21.40
C LEU A 2 17.82 19.51 -20.35
N PHE A 3 16.53 19.19 -20.29
CA PHE A 3 15.61 19.70 -19.26
C PHE A 3 15.67 18.96 -17.92
N GLN A 4 16.15 17.72 -17.91
CA GLN A 4 16.38 16.93 -16.69
C GLN A 4 17.83 17.06 -16.19
N GLY A 5 18.68 17.75 -16.94
CA GLY A 5 20.10 17.92 -16.64
C GLY A 5 20.94 17.85 -17.91
N THR A 6 22.24 17.92 -17.74
CA THR A 6 23.21 17.75 -18.83
C THR A 6 24.16 16.62 -18.45
N ALA A 7 24.58 15.82 -19.43
CA ALA A 7 25.62 14.81 -19.26
C ALA A 7 26.89 15.18 -20.06
N SER A 8 26.88 16.33 -20.75
CA SER A 8 28.00 16.82 -21.55
C SER A 8 28.70 17.96 -20.81
N LYS A 9 30.04 17.96 -20.80
CA LYS A 9 30.86 18.99 -20.16
C LYS A 9 30.55 20.40 -20.66
N HIS A 10 30.19 20.54 -21.94
CA HIS A 10 29.86 21.81 -22.58
C HIS A 10 28.35 22.03 -22.72
N GLY A 11 27.52 21.04 -22.41
CA GLY A 11 26.07 21.17 -22.49
C GLY A 11 25.53 21.91 -21.26
N GLN A 12 24.66 22.90 -21.47
CA GLN A 12 23.95 23.59 -20.40
C GLN A 12 22.57 22.94 -20.16
N CYS A 13 22.18 22.80 -18.90
CA CYS A 13 20.84 22.38 -18.54
C CYS A 13 19.83 23.46 -18.94
N LYS A 14 18.74 23.09 -19.62
CA LYS A 14 17.69 24.03 -20.03
C LYS A 14 16.79 24.50 -18.89
N THR A 15 16.84 23.85 -17.72
CA THR A 15 16.01 24.20 -16.56
C THR A 15 16.72 25.16 -15.62
N CYS A 16 17.98 24.89 -15.26
CA CYS A 16 18.75 25.76 -14.36
C CYS A 16 19.82 26.61 -15.05
N GLY A 17 20.07 26.41 -16.35
CA GLY A 17 21.10 27.15 -17.12
C GLY A 17 22.54 26.77 -16.78
N ARG A 18 22.76 25.86 -15.83
CA ARG A 18 24.09 25.50 -15.32
C ARG A 18 24.77 24.42 -16.17
N LEU A 19 26.10 24.40 -16.12
CA LEU A 19 26.94 23.34 -16.71
C LEU A 19 26.92 22.08 -15.84
N LEU A 20 27.51 21.01 -16.35
CA LEU A 20 27.54 19.69 -15.70
C LEU A 20 28.06 19.73 -14.25
N ALA A 21 29.08 20.53 -13.96
CA ALA A 21 29.69 20.60 -12.63
C ALA A 21 28.74 21.17 -11.56
N ASP A 22 27.84 22.08 -11.95
CA ASP A 22 27.00 22.85 -11.02
C ASP A 22 25.51 22.45 -11.09
N CYS A 23 25.17 21.49 -11.95
CA CYS A 23 23.81 20.99 -12.15
C CYS A 23 23.56 19.74 -11.31
N VAL A 24 22.69 19.84 -10.30
CA VAL A 24 22.31 18.72 -9.41
C VAL A 24 21.40 17.67 -10.09
N GLY A 25 20.86 17.99 -11.27
CA GLY A 25 19.85 17.18 -11.96
C GLY A 25 18.42 17.52 -11.57
N HIS A 26 17.47 17.24 -12.45
CA HIS A 26 16.05 17.55 -12.27
C HIS A 26 15.20 16.31 -12.55
N PHE A 27 14.17 16.11 -11.74
CA PHE A 27 13.26 14.99 -11.92
C PHE A 27 12.40 15.16 -13.17
N GLY A 28 12.17 14.05 -13.86
CA GLY A 28 11.09 13.89 -14.83
C GLY A 28 10.10 12.84 -14.36
N TYR A 29 8.98 12.72 -15.07
CA TYR A 29 8.02 11.65 -14.89
C TYR A 29 7.59 11.10 -16.25
N ILE A 30 6.98 9.92 -16.23
CA ILE A 30 6.39 9.26 -17.38
C ILE A 30 4.98 8.89 -16.97
N ASP A 31 3.99 9.30 -17.77
CA ASP A 31 2.62 8.85 -17.60
C ASP A 31 2.48 7.43 -18.14
N LEU A 32 1.92 6.54 -17.33
CA LEU A 32 1.64 5.18 -17.71
C LEU A 32 0.16 5.08 -18.07
N ASP A 33 -0.16 4.42 -19.19
CA ASP A 33 -1.55 4.24 -19.63
C ASP A 33 -2.41 3.45 -18.62
N PHE A 34 -1.76 2.59 -17.81
CA PHE A 34 -2.42 1.78 -16.80
C PHE A 34 -1.66 1.82 -15.47
N PRO A 35 -2.37 1.72 -14.33
CA PRO A 35 -1.74 1.65 -13.02
C PRO A 35 -0.96 0.35 -12.87
N VAL A 36 0.24 0.44 -12.27
CA VAL A 36 1.12 -0.70 -12.01
C VAL A 36 1.35 -0.88 -10.52
N PHE A 37 1.50 -2.13 -10.08
CA PHE A 37 1.92 -2.39 -8.71
C PHE A 37 3.41 -2.08 -8.53
N HIS A 38 3.72 -1.23 -7.55
CA HIS A 38 5.10 -1.00 -7.15
C HIS A 38 5.66 -2.21 -6.40
N VAL A 39 6.77 -2.78 -6.88
CA VAL A 39 7.38 -4.02 -6.34
C VAL A 39 7.70 -3.93 -4.84
N GLY A 40 8.18 -2.77 -4.37
CA GLY A 40 8.50 -2.54 -2.96
C GLY A 40 7.27 -2.45 -2.04
N PHE A 41 6.11 -2.05 -2.58
CA PHE A 41 4.88 -1.91 -1.81
C PHE A 41 3.92 -3.08 -1.98
N PHE A 42 4.16 -3.97 -2.95
CA PHE A 42 3.25 -5.05 -3.29
C PHE A 42 2.81 -5.91 -2.09
N LYS A 43 3.75 -6.23 -1.18
CA LYS A 43 3.44 -6.98 0.04
C LYS A 43 2.54 -6.19 1.00
N LEU A 44 2.76 -4.88 1.13
CA LEU A 44 1.94 -3.99 1.94
C LEU A 44 0.56 -3.79 1.32
N THR A 45 0.46 -3.66 -0.01
CA THR A 45 -0.82 -3.62 -0.73
C THR A 45 -1.67 -4.84 -0.41
N ILE A 46 -1.10 -6.05 -0.46
CA ILE A 46 -1.81 -7.28 -0.07
C ILE A 46 -2.28 -7.21 1.39
N GLN A 47 -1.44 -6.71 2.31
CA GLN A 47 -1.83 -6.57 3.72
C GLN A 47 -2.99 -5.59 3.92
N VAL A 48 -3.00 -4.45 3.22
CA VAL A 48 -4.12 -3.50 3.26
C VAL A 48 -5.38 -4.15 2.70
N LEU A 49 -5.30 -4.83 1.55
CA LEU A 49 -6.43 -5.56 0.96
C LEU A 49 -6.96 -6.67 1.88
N GLN A 50 -6.11 -7.29 2.70
CA GLN A 50 -6.52 -8.25 3.73
C GLN A 50 -7.24 -7.58 4.92
N CYS A 51 -7.09 -6.27 5.11
CA CYS A 51 -7.66 -5.53 6.24
C CYS A 51 -8.95 -4.78 5.90
N ILE A 52 -9.27 -4.61 4.62
CA ILE A 52 -10.47 -3.88 4.18
C ILE A 52 -11.51 -4.81 3.55
N CYS A 53 -12.77 -4.39 3.60
CA CYS A 53 -13.86 -5.04 2.91
C CYS A 53 -13.80 -4.77 1.40
N LYS A 54 -14.01 -5.80 0.58
CA LYS A 54 -13.96 -5.69 -0.89
C LYS A 54 -15.25 -5.13 -1.51
N SER A 55 -16.27 -4.92 -0.68
CA SER A 55 -17.57 -4.33 -1.09
C SER A 55 -17.71 -2.88 -0.64
N CYS A 56 -17.51 -2.58 0.65
CA CYS A 56 -17.71 -1.23 1.19
C CYS A 56 -16.41 -0.46 1.49
N SER A 57 -15.24 -1.06 1.24
CA SER A 57 -13.91 -0.50 1.59
C SER A 57 -13.69 -0.16 3.07
N GLY A 58 -14.62 -0.56 3.95
CA GLY A 58 -14.52 -0.37 5.39
C GLY A 58 -13.48 -1.31 6.03
N LEU A 59 -12.88 -0.89 7.14
CA LEU A 59 -11.94 -1.71 7.90
C LEU A 59 -12.66 -2.94 8.49
N LEU A 60 -12.05 -4.12 8.33
CA LEU A 60 -12.55 -5.39 8.87
C LEU A 60 -12.20 -5.53 10.35
N LEU A 61 -12.71 -4.64 11.17
CA LEU A 61 -12.40 -4.62 12.59
C LEU A 61 -13.65 -4.23 13.37
N ARG A 62 -13.94 -4.93 14.47
CA ARG A 62 -15.08 -4.60 15.33
C ARG A 62 -14.80 -3.30 16.09
N ASP A 63 -15.85 -2.59 16.49
CA ASP A 63 -15.70 -1.26 17.10
C ASP A 63 -14.89 -1.28 18.41
N GLU A 64 -15.05 -2.31 19.24
CA GLU A 64 -14.26 -2.49 20.47
C GLU A 64 -12.75 -2.63 20.17
N GLN A 65 -12.40 -3.48 19.20
CA GLN A 65 -11.02 -3.68 18.78
C GLN A 65 -10.45 -2.41 18.15
N ARG A 66 -11.25 -1.70 17.35
CA ARG A 66 -10.88 -0.42 16.75
C ARG A 66 -10.57 0.61 17.83
N ALA A 67 -11.45 0.78 18.80
CA ALA A 67 -11.24 1.69 19.93
C ALA A 67 -9.98 1.32 20.73
N HIS A 68 -9.76 0.03 20.98
CA HIS A 68 -8.56 -0.46 21.68
C HIS A 68 -7.27 -0.12 20.93
N PHE A 69 -7.16 -0.47 19.65
CA PHE A 69 -5.94 -0.19 18.88
C PHE A 69 -5.69 1.30 18.66
N MET A 70 -6.76 2.11 18.51
CA MET A 70 -6.63 3.56 18.42
C MET A 70 -5.96 4.15 19.67
N ARG A 71 -6.38 3.72 20.87
CA ARG A 71 -5.75 4.15 22.13
C ARG A 71 -4.25 3.80 22.18
N LEU A 72 -3.87 2.62 21.71
CA LEU A 72 -2.47 2.20 21.68
C LEU A 72 -1.62 3.04 20.71
N ILE A 73 -2.16 3.35 19.53
CA ILE A 73 -1.45 4.10 18.48
C ILE A 73 -1.34 5.59 18.81
N SER A 74 -2.30 6.14 19.56
CA SER A 74 -2.33 7.55 19.98
C SER A 74 -1.25 7.91 21.01
N ASN A 75 -0.48 6.95 21.54
CA ASN A 75 0.63 7.24 22.45
C ASN A 75 1.77 7.97 21.70
N PRO A 76 2.14 9.21 22.10
CA PRO A 76 3.21 9.97 21.45
C PRO A 76 4.59 9.34 21.62
N ASN A 77 4.80 8.56 22.68
CA ASN A 77 6.06 7.90 22.99
C ASN A 77 6.14 6.47 22.42
N LEU A 78 5.37 6.18 21.37
CA LEU A 78 5.32 4.86 20.76
C LEU A 78 6.53 4.63 19.84
N ASP A 79 7.46 3.79 20.29
CA ASP A 79 8.63 3.40 19.51
C ASP A 79 8.28 2.52 18.30
N TYR A 80 9.24 2.39 17.40
CA TYR A 80 9.08 1.65 16.15
C TYR A 80 8.77 0.16 16.36
N LEU A 81 9.42 -0.52 17.31
CA LEU A 81 9.22 -1.96 17.51
C LEU A 81 7.82 -2.25 18.05
N ARG A 82 7.33 -1.46 19.02
CA ARG A 82 5.96 -1.59 19.52
C ARG A 82 4.94 -1.22 18.45
N ARG A 83 5.15 -0.15 17.67
CA ARG A 83 4.28 0.19 16.53
C ARG A 83 4.17 -0.95 15.53
N LYS A 84 5.30 -1.60 15.20
CA LYS A 84 5.35 -2.77 14.31
C LYS A 84 4.61 -3.97 14.90
N ALA A 85 4.72 -4.21 16.20
CA ALA A 85 3.99 -5.26 16.90
C ALA A 85 2.47 -5.01 16.87
N ILE A 86 2.04 -3.80 17.22
CA ILE A 86 0.62 -3.38 17.15
C ILE A 86 0.08 -3.55 15.74
N HIS A 87 0.80 -3.10 14.70
CA HIS A 87 0.41 -3.31 13.31
C HIS A 87 0.21 -4.79 12.98
N LYS A 88 1.11 -5.67 13.43
CA LYS A 88 0.95 -7.13 13.24
C LYS A 88 -0.33 -7.65 13.90
N HIS A 89 -0.66 -7.18 15.10
CA HIS A 89 -1.89 -7.54 15.80
C HIS A 89 -3.14 -7.05 15.07
N ILE A 90 -3.14 -5.81 14.57
CA ILE A 90 -4.24 -5.26 13.77
C ILE A 90 -4.48 -6.11 12.52
N VAL A 91 -3.43 -6.38 11.75
CA VAL A 91 -3.53 -7.20 10.53
C VAL A 91 -4.07 -8.60 10.84
N ALA A 92 -3.64 -9.21 11.96
CA ALA A 92 -4.14 -10.52 12.39
C ALA A 92 -5.63 -10.47 12.79
N ALA A 93 -6.06 -9.42 13.48
CA ALA A 93 -7.47 -9.23 13.85
C ALA A 93 -8.35 -9.02 12.61
N CYS A 94 -7.89 -8.24 11.64
CA CYS A 94 -8.66 -7.99 10.42
C CYS A 94 -8.88 -9.26 9.59
N LYS A 95 -7.85 -10.11 9.47
CA LYS A 95 -7.94 -11.39 8.74
C LYS A 95 -8.94 -12.37 9.35
N LYS A 96 -9.21 -12.26 10.65
CA LYS A 96 -10.17 -13.12 11.38
C LYS A 96 -11.59 -12.57 11.34
N THR A 97 -11.78 -11.31 10.96
CA THR A 97 -13.09 -10.66 10.99
C THR A 97 -13.83 -10.93 9.68
N ASN A 98 -14.81 -11.84 9.74
CA ASN A 98 -15.70 -12.18 8.64
C ASN A 98 -17.02 -12.69 9.24
N PRO A 99 -18.21 -12.16 8.86
CA PRO A 99 -18.48 -11.12 7.85
C PRO A 99 -17.99 -9.71 8.21
N CYS A 100 -18.03 -8.79 7.25
CA CYS A 100 -17.73 -7.38 7.47
C CYS A 100 -18.68 -6.77 8.52
N PRO A 101 -18.17 -6.12 9.59
CA PRO A 101 -19.02 -5.55 10.63
C PRO A 101 -19.86 -4.35 10.17
N ARG A 102 -19.51 -3.74 9.03
CA ARG A 102 -20.22 -2.57 8.48
C ARG A 102 -21.35 -2.92 7.52
N CYS A 103 -21.11 -3.86 6.59
CA CYS A 103 -22.08 -4.16 5.51
C CYS A 103 -22.48 -5.64 5.43
N GLY A 104 -21.97 -6.51 6.31
CA GLY A 104 -22.28 -7.95 6.30
C GLY A 104 -21.61 -8.76 5.17
N HIS A 105 -20.94 -8.12 4.20
CA HIS A 105 -20.29 -8.84 3.10
C HIS A 105 -19.23 -9.83 3.60
N ARG A 106 -19.25 -11.05 3.05
CA ARG A 106 -18.26 -12.10 3.35
C ARG A 106 -17.00 -11.89 2.52
N ASN A 107 -15.86 -11.74 3.18
CA ASN A 107 -14.59 -11.45 2.51
C ASN A 107 -13.76 -12.73 2.39
N GLY A 108 -13.45 -13.12 1.15
CA GLY A 108 -12.60 -14.28 0.90
C GLY A 108 -11.11 -14.00 1.10
N LEU A 109 -10.29 -15.04 0.89
CA LEU A 109 -8.84 -14.96 1.09
C LEU A 109 -8.17 -14.13 0.00
N VAL A 110 -7.37 -13.14 0.41
CA VAL A 110 -6.47 -12.39 -0.48
C VAL A 110 -5.05 -12.93 -0.31
N LYS A 111 -4.41 -13.34 -1.40
CA LYS A 111 -3.02 -13.84 -1.40
C LYS A 111 -2.28 -13.47 -2.69
N LYS A 112 -0.95 -13.57 -2.69
CA LYS A 112 -0.18 -13.53 -3.93
C LYS A 112 -0.53 -14.75 -4.78
N ALA A 113 -0.77 -14.58 -6.07
CA ALA A 113 -1.01 -15.69 -6.99
C ALA A 113 0.29 -16.49 -7.20
N MET A 114 0.19 -17.82 -7.19
CA MET A 114 1.34 -18.70 -7.42
C MET A 114 1.77 -18.65 -8.89
N GLY A 115 3.06 -18.84 -9.16
CA GLY A 115 3.60 -18.87 -10.53
C GLY A 115 3.57 -17.56 -11.29
N THR A 116 3.26 -16.43 -10.65
CA THR A 116 3.16 -15.11 -11.31
C THR A 116 3.88 -14.00 -10.54
N VAL A 117 4.31 -12.99 -11.29
CA VAL A 117 4.97 -11.79 -10.76
C VAL A 117 3.90 -10.72 -10.52
N LEU A 118 3.89 -10.14 -9.32
CA LEU A 118 3.02 -9.02 -8.94
C LEU A 118 1.51 -9.19 -9.21
N LYS A 119 1.00 -10.42 -9.13
CA LYS A 119 -0.44 -10.72 -9.24
C LYS A 119 -1.06 -11.08 -7.89
N ILE A 120 -2.20 -10.46 -7.59
CA ILE A 120 -2.99 -10.72 -6.37
C ILE A 120 -4.18 -11.58 -6.74
N ALA A 121 -4.41 -12.66 -6.00
CA ALA A 121 -5.58 -13.51 -6.09
C ALA A 121 -6.53 -13.23 -4.93
N TYR A 122 -7.82 -13.10 -5.24
CA TYR A 122 -8.90 -12.99 -4.27
C TYR A 122 -9.88 -14.14 -4.52
N ALA A 123 -10.06 -15.01 -3.53
CA ALA A 123 -11.09 -16.04 -3.59
C ALA A 123 -12.46 -15.39 -3.39
N HIS A 124 -13.42 -15.66 -4.28
CA HIS A 124 -14.81 -15.30 -4.02
C HIS A 124 -15.30 -16.09 -2.80
N ALA A 125 -15.99 -15.41 -1.88
CA ALA A 125 -16.67 -16.12 -0.80
C ALA A 125 -17.79 -16.93 -1.44
N VAL A 126 -17.74 -18.26 -1.30
CA VAL A 126 -18.81 -19.15 -1.75
C VAL A 126 -20.11 -18.68 -1.09
N THR A 127 -21.04 -18.18 -1.88
CA THR A 127 -22.43 -18.02 -1.48
C THR A 127 -23.04 -19.42 -1.50
N GLU A 128 -23.45 -19.93 -0.35
CA GLU A 128 -24.36 -21.07 -0.29
C GLU A 128 -25.71 -20.61 -0.85
N GLU A 129 -25.85 -20.68 -2.17
CA GLU A 129 -27.14 -20.74 -2.84
C GLU A 129 -27.12 -22.00 -3.72
N SER A 130 -27.52 -23.11 -3.10
CA SER A 130 -28.03 -24.34 -3.72
C SER A 130 -29.37 -24.65 -3.05
#